data_AF-A0AA42AQ90-F1
#
_entry.id   AF-A0AA42AQ90-F1
#
_cell.length_a   1.000
_cell.length_b   1.000
_cell.length_c   1.000
_cell.angle_alpha   90.00
_cell.angle_beta   90.00
_cell.angle_gamma   90.00
#
_symmetry.space_group_name_H-M   'P 1'
#
loop_
_entity.id
_entity.type
_entity.pdbx_description
1 polymer ?
#
loop_
_entity_poly.entity_id
_entity_poly.type
_entity_poly.pdbx_seq_one_letter_code
_entity_poly.pdbx_strand_id
1 'polypeptide(L)'
;MSTESQSTVNGSKLICETVSGSYEFEIQGYSLAKGMGVGKGMASSKFTVGGHDWVIMFYPDGQTQDSKEYVSAFVHLVSPGHVRASYELELLDQSGEEIHSSCANSTVTFGTNFDMWYVRVFQLLWFLI
;
A
#
# COMPACT_ATOMS: atom_id res chain seq x y z
N MET A 1 48.70 -27.21 40.67
CA MET A 1 48.44 -27.16 39.21
C MET A 1 46.93 -27.13 39.05
N SER A 2 46.38 -25.98 38.68
CA SER A 2 44.93 -25.81 38.50
C SER A 2 44.70 -25.58 37.01
N THR A 3 43.94 -26.46 36.36
CA THR A 3 43.64 -26.37 34.93
C THR A 3 42.21 -25.87 34.77
N GLU A 4 42.06 -24.65 34.26
CA GLU A 4 40.77 -24.04 33.91
C GLU A 4 40.40 -24.47 32.49
N SER A 5 39.29 -25.16 32.33
CA SER A 5 38.74 -25.52 31.02
C SER A 5 37.97 -24.33 30.45
N GLN A 6 38.53 -23.68 29.42
CA GLN A 6 37.86 -22.64 28.65
C GLN A 6 36.75 -23.26 27.80
N SER A 7 35.48 -22.91 28.06
CA SER A 7 34.35 -23.32 27.25
C SER A 7 34.21 -22.42 26.03
N THR A 8 34.34 -22.99 24.84
CA THR A 8 34.01 -22.29 23.58
C THR A 8 32.50 -22.32 23.38
N VAL A 9 31.84 -21.19 23.56
CA VAL A 9 30.41 -21.04 23.24
C VAL A 9 30.28 -20.70 21.75
N ASN A 10 29.77 -21.64 20.96
CA ASN A 10 29.36 -21.37 19.58
C ASN A 10 27.95 -20.78 19.59
N GLY A 11 27.82 -19.51 19.19
CA GLY A 11 26.55 -18.84 18.99
C GLY A 11 26.21 -18.70 17.51
N SER A 12 24.95 -18.95 17.14
CA SER A 12 24.40 -18.60 15.82
C SER A 12 23.39 -17.46 15.95
N LYS A 13 23.42 -16.51 15.02
CA LYS A 13 22.49 -15.38 14.94
C LYS A 13 21.55 -15.57 13.76
N LEU A 14 20.24 -15.46 13.98
CA LEU A 14 19.24 -15.34 12.92
C LEU A 14 18.97 -13.84 12.69
N ILE A 15 19.10 -13.39 11.44
CA ILE A 15 18.76 -12.02 11.03
C ILE A 15 17.57 -12.11 10.08
N CYS A 16 16.42 -11.57 10.50
CA CYS A 16 15.27 -11.37 9.64
C CYS A 16 15.31 -9.91 9.16
N GLU A 17 15.65 -9.69 7.89
CA GLU A 17 15.63 -8.36 7.28
C GLU A 17 14.29 -8.10 6.60
N THR A 18 13.71 -6.93 6.85
CA THR A 18 12.51 -6.46 6.14
C THR A 18 12.96 -5.52 5.04
N VAL A 19 12.58 -5.80 3.79
CA VAL A 19 12.79 -4.87 2.68
C VAL A 19 11.66 -3.85 2.69
N SER A 20 12.00 -2.56 2.76
CA SER A 20 11.05 -1.45 2.64
C SER A 20 11.28 -0.68 1.34
N GLY A 21 10.22 0.00 0.89
CA GLY A 21 10.27 0.91 -0.25
C GLY A 21 9.10 1.87 -0.19
N SER A 22 9.23 3.03 -0.82
CA SER A 22 8.17 4.01 -1.00
C SER A 22 7.94 4.25 -2.49
N TYR A 23 6.71 4.62 -2.83
CA TYR A 23 6.33 4.94 -4.20
C TYR A 23 5.33 6.09 -4.18
N GLU A 24 5.63 7.13 -4.96
CA GLU A 24 4.78 8.30 -5.11
C GLU A 24 3.98 8.19 -6.40
N PHE A 25 2.67 8.40 -6.30
CA PHE A 25 1.75 8.34 -7.43
C PHE A 25 1.03 9.68 -7.60
N GLU A 26 1.49 10.47 -8.56
CA GLU A 26 0.89 11.77 -8.90
C GLU A 26 -0.29 11.61 -9.86
N ILE A 27 -1.43 12.23 -9.51
CA ILE A 27 -2.64 12.24 -10.35
C ILE A 27 -2.84 13.65 -10.90
N GLN A 28 -2.46 13.83 -12.17
CA GLN A 28 -2.69 15.08 -12.86
C GLN A 28 -4.12 15.18 -13.37
N GLY A 29 -4.74 16.34 -13.18
CA GLY A 29 -6.11 16.59 -13.65
C GLY A 29 -7.18 15.79 -12.91
N TYR A 30 -7.03 15.59 -11.59
CA TYR A 30 -7.98 14.85 -10.75
C TYR A 30 -9.45 15.27 -10.97
N SER A 31 -9.72 16.55 -11.19
CA SER A 31 -11.08 17.06 -11.48
C SER A 31 -11.71 16.44 -12.73
N LEU A 32 -10.92 16.03 -13.72
CA LEU A 32 -11.37 15.32 -14.92
C LEU A 32 -11.60 13.83 -14.65
N ALA A 33 -10.84 13.25 -13.72
CA ALA A 33 -11.00 11.86 -13.32
C ALA A 33 -12.21 11.67 -12.39
N LYS A 34 -12.60 12.70 -11.64
CA LYS A 34 -13.79 12.69 -10.80
C LYS A 34 -15.06 12.66 -11.66
N GLY A 35 -16.00 11.77 -11.34
CA GLY A 35 -17.22 11.57 -12.13
C GLY A 35 -17.10 10.53 -13.24
N MET A 36 -15.98 9.81 -13.35
CA MET A 36 -15.84 8.64 -14.23
C MET A 36 -16.80 7.50 -13.87
N GLY A 37 -17.30 7.49 -12.63
CA GLY A 37 -18.28 6.55 -12.14
C GLY A 37 -17.67 5.45 -11.26
N VAL A 38 -18.51 4.91 -10.38
CA VAL A 38 -18.13 3.87 -9.41
C VAL A 38 -17.49 2.67 -10.11
N GLY A 39 -16.36 2.20 -9.58
CA GLY A 39 -15.60 1.06 -10.11
C GLY A 39 -14.75 1.38 -11.34
N LYS A 40 -14.75 2.63 -11.82
CA LYS A 40 -13.81 3.09 -12.83
C LYS A 40 -12.55 3.61 -12.16
N GLY A 41 -11.49 2.82 -12.23
CA GLY A 41 -10.21 3.15 -11.63
C GLY A 41 -9.09 3.30 -12.65
N MET A 42 -7.98 3.84 -12.17
CA MET A 42 -6.74 4.03 -12.90
C MET A 42 -5.61 3.33 -12.15
N ALA A 43 -4.69 2.72 -12.89
CA ALA A 43 -3.51 2.08 -12.32
C ALA A 43 -2.32 3.04 -12.37
N SER A 44 -1.49 3.02 -11.32
CA SER A 44 -0.17 3.64 -11.36
C SER A 44 0.76 2.89 -12.32
N SER A 45 1.96 3.44 -12.50
CA SER A 45 3.05 2.64 -13.05
C SER A 45 3.42 1.52 -12.09
N LYS A 46 3.99 0.44 -12.64
CA LYS A 46 4.53 -0.65 -11.82
C LYS A 46 5.74 -0.16 -11.03
N PHE A 47 5.83 -0.56 -9.78
CA PHE A 47 6.99 -0.31 -8.93
C PHE A 47 7.41 -1.59 -8.22
N THR A 48 8.70 -1.73 -7.95
CA THR A 48 9.29 -2.97 -7.43
C THR A 48 9.76 -2.77 -5.99
N VAL A 49 9.26 -3.59 -5.07
CA VAL A 49 9.68 -3.62 -3.66
C VAL A 49 9.79 -5.08 -3.22
N GLY A 50 10.90 -5.42 -2.55
CA GLY A 50 11.13 -6.79 -2.07
C GLY A 50 11.24 -7.84 -3.19
N GLY A 51 11.62 -7.43 -4.41
CA GLY A 51 11.68 -8.33 -5.58
C GLY A 51 10.32 -8.66 -6.20
N HIS A 52 9.27 -7.94 -5.81
CA HIS A 52 7.92 -8.07 -6.35
C HIS A 52 7.46 -6.77 -6.98
N ASP A 53 6.72 -6.88 -8.07
CA ASP A 53 6.09 -5.76 -8.76
C ASP A 53 4.70 -5.52 -8.21
N TRP A 54 4.40 -4.24 -8.02
CA TRP A 54 3.18 -3.73 -7.42
C TRP A 54 2.60 -2.61 -8.28
N VAL A 55 1.30 -2.36 -8.13
CA VAL A 55 0.63 -1.17 -8.67
C VAL A 55 -0.32 -0.61 -7.62
N ILE A 56 -0.59 0.69 -7.70
CA ILE A 56 -1.68 1.33 -6.96
C ILE A 56 -2.87 1.45 -7.90
N MET A 57 -4.02 0.93 -7.48
CA MET A 57 -5.31 1.13 -8.14
C MET A 57 -6.05 2.26 -7.44
N PHE A 58 -6.36 3.33 -8.18
CA PHE A 58 -7.05 4.51 -7.67
C PHE A 58 -8.44 4.66 -8.29
N TYR A 59 -9.45 4.87 -7.46
CA TYR A 59 -10.86 5.01 -7.83
C TYR A 59 -11.40 6.33 -7.30
N PRO A 60 -11.52 7.37 -8.15
CA PRO A 60 -11.97 8.70 -7.71
C PRO A 60 -13.41 8.69 -7.19
N ASP A 61 -14.28 7.82 -7.71
CA ASP A 61 -15.69 7.67 -7.30
C ASP A 61 -15.96 6.38 -6.52
N GLY A 62 -14.93 5.83 -5.89
CA GLY A 62 -15.01 4.58 -5.14
C GLY A 62 -14.96 3.34 -6.04
N GLN A 63 -14.53 2.23 -5.45
CA GLN A 63 -14.39 0.96 -6.18
C GLN A 63 -15.73 0.23 -6.36
N THR A 64 -16.58 0.27 -5.34
CA THR A 64 -17.89 -0.38 -5.29
C THR A 64 -18.99 0.61 -4.90
N GLN A 65 -20.25 0.22 -5.06
CA GLN A 65 -21.40 1.07 -4.68
C GLN A 65 -21.39 1.44 -3.19
N ASP A 66 -20.87 0.56 -2.34
CA ASP A 66 -20.69 0.82 -0.91
C ASP A 66 -19.65 1.90 -0.64
N SER A 67 -18.78 2.16 -1.62
CA SER A 67 -17.72 3.15 -1.54
C SER A 67 -17.93 4.38 -2.43
N LYS A 68 -19.10 4.55 -3.03
CA LYS A 68 -19.37 5.61 -4.03
C LYS A 68 -19.18 7.05 -3.53
N GLU A 69 -19.24 7.24 -2.21
CA GLU A 69 -19.04 8.53 -1.54
C GLU A 69 -17.57 8.78 -1.16
N TYR A 70 -16.70 7.82 -1.46
CA TYR A 70 -15.32 7.76 -1.05
C TYR A 70 -14.39 7.75 -2.26
N VAL A 71 -13.20 8.33 -2.09
CA VAL A 71 -12.07 8.01 -2.96
C VAL A 71 -11.46 6.73 -2.41
N SER A 72 -11.16 5.76 -3.28
CA SER A 72 -10.57 4.49 -2.85
C SER A 72 -9.23 4.26 -3.55
N ALA A 73 -8.23 3.81 -2.79
CA ALA A 73 -6.92 3.46 -3.31
C ALA A 73 -6.47 2.11 -2.72
N PHE A 74 -5.86 1.26 -3.54
CA PHE A 74 -5.44 -0.08 -3.15
C PHE A 74 -4.08 -0.43 -3.73
N VAL A 75 -3.24 -1.12 -2.96
CA VAL A 75 -2.00 -1.73 -3.46
C VAL A 75 -2.33 -3.12 -4.00
N HIS A 76 -1.90 -3.42 -5.22
CA HIS A 76 -2.10 -4.70 -5.88
C HIS A 76 -0.76 -5.33 -6.21
N LEU A 77 -0.60 -6.62 -5.91
CA LEU A 77 0.55 -7.42 -6.33
C LEU A 77 0.39 -7.84 -7.79
N VAL A 78 1.38 -7.53 -8.61
CA VAL A 78 1.44 -7.93 -10.02
C VAL A 78 2.25 -9.22 -10.19
N SER A 79 3.36 -9.35 -9.46
CA SER A 79 4.23 -10.53 -9.57
C SER A 79 3.56 -11.79 -9.03
N PRO A 80 3.62 -12.93 -9.74
CA PRO A 80 2.94 -14.18 -9.37
C PRO A 80 3.28 -14.65 -7.95
N GLY A 81 2.29 -15.25 -7.28
CA GLY A 81 2.48 -15.91 -5.99
C GLY A 81 1.71 -15.24 -4.86
N HIS A 82 2.21 -15.45 -3.63
CA HIS A 82 1.66 -14.87 -2.42
C HIS A 82 2.76 -14.13 -1.66
N VAL A 83 2.52 -12.87 -1.33
CA VAL A 83 3.48 -12.01 -0.65
C VAL A 83 2.82 -11.43 0.59
N ARG A 84 3.45 -11.61 1.74
CA ARG A 84 3.05 -10.95 2.99
C ARG A 84 3.80 -9.64 3.09
N ALA A 85 3.08 -8.52 3.08
CA ALA A 85 3.67 -7.19 3.17
C ALA A 85 2.84 -6.29 4.08
N SER A 86 3.52 -5.33 4.71
CA SER A 86 2.90 -4.23 5.43
C SER A 86 2.97 -2.99 4.55
N TYR A 87 1.88 -2.24 4.45
CA TYR A 87 1.86 -1.01 3.66
C TYR A 87 1.07 0.09 4.37
N GLU A 88 1.40 1.31 3.99
CA GLU A 88 0.73 2.54 4.38
C GLU A 88 0.46 3.34 3.10
N LEU A 89 -0.72 3.94 3.02
CA LEU A 89 -1.10 4.83 1.93
C LEU A 89 -1.46 6.17 2.53
N GLU A 90 -0.83 7.21 2.01
CA GLU A 90 -1.09 8.60 2.39
C GLU A 90 -1.60 9.35 1.15
N LEU A 91 -2.70 10.06 1.31
CA LEU A 91 -3.22 10.96 0.28
C LEU A 91 -2.86 12.39 0.64
N LEU A 92 -2.01 13.00 -0.18
CA LEU A 92 -1.58 14.38 -0.06
C LEU A 92 -2.50 15.30 -0.88
N ASP A 93 -2.70 16.51 -0.39
CA ASP A 93 -3.41 17.56 -1.12
C ASP A 93 -2.52 18.22 -2.20
N GLN A 94 -3.10 19.16 -2.96
CA GLN A 94 -2.37 19.88 -4.01
C GLN A 94 -1.37 20.91 -3.45
N SER A 95 -1.45 21.25 -2.15
CA SER A 95 -0.49 22.15 -1.51
C SER A 95 0.78 21.41 -1.06
N GLY A 96 0.73 20.07 -0.99
CA GLY A 96 1.85 19.21 -0.59
C GLY A 96 2.14 19.27 0.92
N GLU A 97 1.35 20.02 1.68
CA GLU A 97 1.60 20.32 3.09
C GLU A 97 0.62 19.60 4.04
N GLU A 98 -0.49 19.06 3.54
CA GLU A 98 -1.52 18.45 4.38
C GLU A 98 -1.93 17.02 3.93
N ILE A 99 -1.91 16.08 4.88
CA ILE A 99 -2.37 14.69 4.68
C ILE A 99 -3.89 14.68 4.89
N HIS A 100 -4.66 14.47 3.82
CA HIS A 100 -6.13 14.34 3.95
C HIS A 100 -6.55 13.00 4.54
N SER A 101 -5.75 11.94 4.35
CA SER A 101 -6.08 10.59 4.82
C SER A 101 -4.84 9.69 4.84
N SER A 102 -4.66 8.96 5.93
CA SER A 102 -3.70 7.85 6.06
C SER A 102 -4.47 6.54 6.26
N CYS A 103 -4.09 5.50 5.52
CA CYS A 103 -4.44 4.13 5.83
C CYS A 103 -3.35 3.56 6.75
N ALA A 104 -3.71 3.32 8.02
CA ALA A 104 -2.79 2.78 9.01
C ALA A 104 -2.13 1.47 8.56
N ASN A 105 -0.87 1.29 8.98
CA ASN A 105 0.00 0.14 8.70
C ASN A 105 -0.78 -1.19 8.72
N SER A 106 -1.09 -1.68 7.53
CA SER A 106 -1.88 -2.90 7.35
C SER A 106 -0.99 -4.00 6.83
N THR A 107 -0.89 -5.11 7.58
CA THR A 107 -0.18 -6.30 7.14
C THR A 107 -1.15 -7.24 6.45
N VAL A 108 -0.98 -7.42 5.15
CA VAL A 108 -1.87 -8.22 4.31
C VAL A 108 -1.06 -9.25 3.53
N THR A 109 -1.67 -10.40 3.25
CA THR A 109 -1.12 -11.37 2.29
C THR A 109 -1.76 -11.12 0.93
N PHE A 110 -0.96 -10.62 -0.01
CA PHE A 110 -1.36 -10.36 -1.38
C PHE A 110 -1.19 -11.62 -2.21
N GLY A 111 -2.18 -11.96 -3.02
CA GLY A 111 -2.11 -13.05 -3.99
C GLY A 111 -2.42 -12.54 -5.39
N THR A 112 -1.73 -13.04 -6.41
CA THR A 112 -1.95 -12.57 -7.79
C THR A 112 -3.28 -12.95 -8.42
N ASN A 113 -3.94 -13.98 -7.88
CA ASN A 113 -5.19 -14.53 -8.42
C ASN A 113 -6.26 -14.75 -7.35
N PHE A 114 -6.09 -14.19 -6.14
CA PHE A 114 -7.10 -14.26 -5.09
C PHE A 114 -7.73 -12.90 -4.86
N ASP A 115 -9.06 -12.93 -4.77
CA ASP A 115 -9.97 -11.81 -4.65
C ASP A 115 -9.47 -10.71 -3.73
N MET A 116 -9.65 -9.49 -4.23
CA MET A 116 -9.53 -8.21 -3.55
C MET A 116 -9.77 -8.32 -2.04
N TRP A 117 -8.70 -8.21 -1.27
CA TRP A 117 -8.83 -7.98 0.17
C TRP A 117 -9.34 -6.55 0.37
N TYR A 118 -10.55 -6.48 0.91
CA TYR A 118 -11.26 -5.25 1.28
C TYR A 118 -10.44 -4.45 2.30
N VAL A 119 -10.14 -3.19 1.98
CA VAL A 119 -9.83 -2.16 2.98
C VAL A 119 -10.74 -0.96 2.72
N ARG A 120 -11.62 -0.65 3.67
CA ARG A 120 -12.46 0.56 3.61
C ARG A 120 -11.59 1.77 3.93
N VAL A 121 -11.58 2.79 3.07
CA VAL A 121 -11.09 4.15 3.42
C VAL A 121 -12.04 5.21 2.83
N PHE A 122 -12.11 6.38 3.50
CA PHE A 122 -13.30 7.16 3.90
C PHE A 122 -13.56 8.50 3.14
N GLN A 123 -14.52 9.29 3.68
CA GLN A 123 -15.38 10.36 3.09
C GLN A 123 -14.61 11.61 2.75
N LEU A 124 -14.78 12.07 1.51
CA LEU A 124 -14.65 13.49 1.21
C LEU A 124 -16.03 14.12 1.44
N LEU A 125 -16.23 14.64 2.65
CA LEU A 125 -17.34 15.53 2.95
C LEU A 125 -16.83 16.99 2.92
N TRP A 126 -17.33 17.73 1.93
CA TRP A 126 -17.38 19.20 1.74
C TRP A 126 -16.45 19.90 0.73
N PHE A 127 -16.97 19.95 -0.50
CA PHE A 127 -17.20 21.07 -1.45
C PHE A 127 -16.16 22.19 -1.71
N LEU A 128 -15.83 22.29 -3.00
CA LEU A 128 -16.06 23.44 -3.90
C LEU A 128 -15.46 24.79 -3.49
N ILE A 129 -14.29 25.10 -4.06
CA ILE A 129 -14.06 26.29 -4.90
C ILE A 129 -13.23 25.84 -6.10
#